data_AF-A0A9Q0YD91-F1
#
_entry.id   AF-A0A9Q0YD91-F1
#
_cell.length_a   1.000
_cell.length_b   1.000
_cell.length_c   1.000
_cell.angle_alpha   90.00
_cell.angle_beta   90.00
_cell.angle_gamma   90.00
#
_symmetry.space_group_name_H-M   'P 1'
#
loop_
_entity.id
_entity.type
_entity.pdbx_description
1 polymer ?
#
loop_
_entity_poly.entity_id
_entity_poly.type
_entity_poly.pdbx_seq_one_letter_code
_entity_poly.pdbx_strand_id
1 'polypeptide(L)'
;MQFFLRRNGQDRHAANRSFVYGKSTSNQRIEFWWGILRKVCADFWIDLFSHLRDNEGLFDGGDLDKALIQFCFLNMIQVRYLISALVCFLQIFL
;
A
#
# COMPACT_ATOMS: atom_id res chain seq x y z
N MET A 1 10.89 12.16 -8.43
CA MET A 1 11.37 11.31 -7.32
C MET A 1 12.58 10.45 -7.70
N GLN A 2 12.51 9.59 -8.72
CA GLN A 2 13.66 8.73 -9.10
C GLN A 2 14.96 9.49 -9.40
N PHE A 3 14.86 10.65 -10.02
CA PHE A 3 15.99 11.55 -10.28
C PHE A 3 16.75 11.94 -9.01
N PHE A 4 16.02 12.30 -7.93
CA PHE A 4 16.60 12.78 -6.69
C PHE A 4 17.37 11.66 -5.96
N LEU A 5 16.76 10.47 -5.89
CA LEU A 5 17.35 9.30 -5.24
C LEU A 5 18.59 8.75 -5.97
N ARG A 6 18.63 8.92 -7.31
CA ARG A 6 19.73 8.41 -8.16
C ARG A 6 20.68 9.51 -8.65
N ARG A 7 20.66 10.68 -8.02
CA ARG A 7 21.49 11.83 -8.43
C ARG A 7 23.00 11.56 -8.36
N ASN A 8 23.42 10.73 -7.41
CA ASN A 8 24.83 10.41 -7.14
C ASN A 8 25.25 9.00 -7.66
N GLY A 9 24.40 8.33 -8.44
CA GLY A 9 24.72 7.01 -8.98
C GLY A 9 25.89 7.07 -9.97
N GLN A 10 26.75 6.04 -9.95
CA GLN A 10 27.90 5.91 -10.87
C GLN A 10 27.60 4.94 -12.04
N ASP A 11 26.37 4.43 -12.13
CA ASP A 11 25.98 3.46 -13.14
C ASP A 11 25.42 4.11 -14.41
N ARG A 12 25.34 3.33 -15.49
CA ARG A 12 24.87 3.79 -16.82
C ARG A 12 23.47 4.44 -16.79
N HIS A 13 22.67 4.14 -15.76
CA HIS A 13 21.30 4.61 -15.59
C HIS A 13 21.15 5.67 -14.48
N ALA A 14 22.23 6.33 -14.05
CA ALA A 14 22.18 7.37 -13.03
C ALA A 14 21.66 8.73 -13.54
N ALA A 15 21.30 9.62 -12.60
CA ALA A 15 20.91 11.01 -12.84
C ALA A 15 19.85 11.17 -13.95
N ASN A 16 20.13 11.91 -15.03
CA ASN A 16 19.18 12.17 -16.12
C ASN A 16 18.67 10.90 -16.83
N ARG A 17 19.38 9.76 -16.70
CA ARG A 17 18.98 8.47 -17.29
C ARG A 17 18.22 7.56 -16.33
N SER A 18 18.00 8.00 -15.09
CA SER A 18 17.27 7.26 -14.06
C SER A 18 15.74 7.38 -14.17
N PHE A 19 15.28 8.21 -15.09
CA PHE A 19 13.88 8.51 -15.30
C PHE A 19 13.61 8.64 -16.80
N VAL A 20 12.47 8.12 -17.24
CA VAL A 20 12.01 8.20 -18.63
C VAL A 20 10.64 8.87 -18.64
N TYR A 21 10.47 9.88 -19.49
CA TYR A 21 9.17 10.47 -19.77
C TYR A 21 8.36 9.52 -20.65
N GLY A 22 7.19 9.10 -20.18
CA GLY A 22 6.28 8.20 -20.90
C GLY A 22 5.22 7.60 -20.00
N LYS A 23 4.18 7.02 -20.59
CA LYS A 23 3.17 6.25 -19.85
C LYS A 23 3.81 4.96 -19.37
N SER A 24 3.98 4.80 -18.05
CA SER A 24 4.37 3.52 -17.47
C SER A 24 3.14 2.60 -17.44
N THR A 25 2.84 1.96 -18.57
CA THR A 25 1.65 1.12 -18.75
C THR A 25 1.60 -0.03 -17.74
N SER A 26 2.75 -0.56 -17.32
CA SER A 26 2.82 -1.55 -16.23
C SER A 26 2.44 -0.95 -14.88
N ASN A 27 2.88 0.28 -14.58
CA ASN A 27 2.53 0.96 -13.32
C ASN A 27 1.05 1.34 -13.28
N GLN A 28 0.49 1.79 -14.41
CA GLN A 28 -0.94 2.08 -14.54
C GLN A 28 -1.79 0.82 -14.35
N ARG A 29 -1.35 -0.33 -14.86
CA ARG A 29 -2.06 -1.60 -14.69
C ARG A 29 -2.04 -2.07 -13.23
N ILE A 30 -0.91 -1.90 -12.56
CA ILE A 30 -0.77 -2.18 -11.13
C ILE A 30 -1.68 -1.25 -10.31
N GLU A 31 -1.63 0.06 -10.56
CA GLU A 31 -2.49 1.06 -9.91
C GLU A 31 -3.99 0.78 -10.11
N PHE A 32 -4.39 0.43 -11.33
CA PHE A 32 -5.76 0.06 -11.64
C PHE A 32 -6.21 -1.20 -10.87
N TRP A 33 -5.34 -2.22 -10.79
CA TRP A 33 -5.62 -3.44 -10.06
C TRP A 33 -5.72 -3.21 -8.55
N TRP A 34 -4.84 -2.38 -7.97
CA TRP A 34 -4.96 -1.93 -6.59
C TRP A 34 -6.28 -1.19 -6.34
N GLY A 35 -6.73 -0.38 -7.30
CA GLY A 35 -8.03 0.30 -7.24
C GLY A 35 -9.22 -0.67 -7.24
N ILE A 36 -9.17 -1.75 -8.02
CA ILE A 36 -10.19 -2.81 -7.98
C ILE A 36 -10.17 -3.53 -6.63
N LEU A 37 -8.98 -3.92 -6.16
CA LEU A 37 -8.83 -4.62 -4.89
C LEU A 37 -9.39 -3.78 -3.72
N ARG A 38 -9.12 -2.47 -3.73
CA ARG A 38 -9.70 -1.51 -2.78
C ARG A 38 -11.22 -1.59 -2.78
N LYS A 39 -11.83 -1.35 -3.95
CA LYS A 39 -13.30 -1.31 -4.12
C LYS A 39 -14.00 -2.61 -3.77
N VAL A 40 -13.38 -3.74 -4.11
CA VAL A 40 -14.04 -5.04 -3.97
C VAL A 40 -13.84 -5.64 -2.57
N CYS A 41 -12.77 -5.26 -1.86
CA CYS A 41 -12.42 -5.97 -0.63
C CYS A 41 -11.83 -5.10 0.49
N ALA A 42 -11.04 -4.06 0.18
CA ALA A 42 -10.37 -3.30 1.22
C ALA A 42 -11.21 -2.15 1.80
N ASP A 43 -12.18 -1.61 1.05
CA ASP A 43 -12.97 -0.44 1.49
C ASP A 43 -13.68 -0.69 2.84
N PHE A 44 -14.27 -1.87 3.03
CA PHE A 44 -14.89 -2.25 4.31
C PHE A 44 -13.91 -2.19 5.49
N TRP A 45 -12.71 -2.75 5.31
CA TRP A 45 -11.69 -2.78 6.36
C TRP A 45 -11.11 -1.40 6.63
N ILE A 46 -10.91 -0.59 5.59
CA ILE A 46 -10.43 0.79 5.70
C ILE A 46 -11.42 1.63 6.50
N ASP A 47 -12.72 1.54 6.21
CA ASP A 47 -13.75 2.26 6.94
C ASP A 47 -13.84 1.80 8.39
N LEU A 48 -13.79 0.49 8.64
CA LEU A 48 -13.79 -0.08 9.98
C LEU A 48 -12.61 0.44 10.82
N PHE A 49 -11.38 0.37 10.29
CA PHE A 49 -10.20 0.81 11.04
C PHE A 49 -10.15 2.33 11.20
N SER A 50 -10.62 3.09 10.21
CA SER A 50 -10.74 4.55 10.34
C SER A 50 -11.74 4.92 11.42
N HIS A 51 -12.87 4.21 11.51
CA HIS A 51 -13.87 4.42 12.56
C HIS A 51 -13.33 4.09 13.95
N LEU A 52 -12.58 2.99 14.10
CA LEU A 52 -11.95 2.60 15.37
C LEU A 52 -10.89 3.62 15.82
N ARG A 53 -10.13 4.18 14.89
CA ARG A 53 -9.16 5.24 15.18
C ARG A 53 -9.87 6.53 15.61
N ASP A 54 -10.83 6.99 14.82
CA ASP A 54 -11.37 8.35 14.94
C ASP A 54 -12.44 8.47 16.05
N ASN A 55 -13.22 7.41 16.31
CA ASN A 55 -14.33 7.47 17.29
C ASN A 55 -13.99 6.87 18.65
N GLU A 56 -13.16 5.82 18.71
CA GLU A 56 -12.82 5.19 19.99
C GLU A 56 -11.47 5.64 20.55
N GLY A 57 -10.63 6.29 19.74
CA GLY A 57 -9.28 6.73 20.17
C GLY A 57 -8.38 5.57 20.62
N LEU A 58 -8.73 4.34 20.25
CA LEU A 58 -8.02 3.12 20.64
C LEU A 58 -6.70 2.94 19.88
N PHE A 59 -6.53 3.67 18.79
CA PHE A 59 -5.37 3.60 17.91
C PHE A 59 -4.94 5.02 17.52
N ASP A 60 -3.65 5.30 17.54
CA ASP A 60 -3.02 6.51 17.01
C ASP A 60 -2.51 6.33 15.57
N GLY A 61 -2.57 5.11 15.03
CA GLY A 61 -2.11 4.76 13.70
C GLY A 61 -0.59 4.57 13.60
N GLY A 62 0.09 4.44 14.74
CA GLY A 62 1.49 4.11 14.84
C GLY A 62 1.80 2.67 14.43
N ASP A 63 3.09 2.34 14.41
CA ASP A 63 3.56 1.03 13.93
C ASP A 63 3.03 -0.14 14.78
N LEU A 64 2.80 0.10 16.08
CA LEU A 64 2.23 -0.89 16.99
C LEU A 64 0.78 -1.22 16.62
N ASP A 65 -0.02 -0.21 16.33
CA ASP A 65 -1.43 -0.35 15.97
C ASP A 65 -1.58 -1.11 14.65
N LYS A 66 -0.72 -0.78 13.69
CA LYS A 66 -0.63 -1.50 12.41
C LYS A 66 -0.29 -2.97 12.63
N ALA A 67 0.68 -3.27 13.50
CA ALA A 67 1.08 -4.63 13.82
C ALA A 67 -0.04 -5.40 14.55
N LEU A 68 -0.79 -4.77 15.45
CA LEU A 68 -1.91 -5.37 16.17
C LEU A 68 -3.09 -5.66 15.24
N ILE A 69 -3.45 -4.70 14.39
CA ILE A 69 -4.50 -4.88 13.38
C ILE A 69 -4.14 -6.04 12.45
N GLN A 70 -2.88 -6.12 12.02
CA GLN A 70 -2.39 -7.27 11.26
C GLN A 70 -2.53 -8.55 12.09
N PHE A 71 -1.95 -8.64 13.29
CA PHE A 71 -2.00 -9.87 14.08
C PHE A 71 -3.44 -10.39 14.32
N CYS A 72 -4.37 -9.49 14.66
CA CYS A 72 -5.74 -9.84 15.01
C CYS A 72 -6.61 -10.15 13.77
N PHE A 73 -6.48 -9.36 12.70
CA PHE A 73 -7.41 -9.42 11.57
C PHE A 73 -6.85 -10.13 10.33
N LEU A 74 -5.53 -10.33 10.24
CA LEU A 74 -4.90 -11.03 9.11
C LEU A 74 -5.46 -12.44 8.91
N ASN A 75 -5.67 -13.18 10.01
CA ASN A 75 -6.26 -14.53 9.97
C ASN A 75 -7.73 -14.50 9.50
N MET A 76 -8.50 -13.47 9.87
CA MET A 76 -9.89 -13.30 9.38
C MET A 76 -9.93 -12.88 7.90
N ILE A 77 -8.98 -12.06 7.47
CA ILE A 77 -8.83 -11.63 6.07
C ILE A 77 -8.30 -12.79 5.20
N GLN A 78 -7.63 -13.78 5.82
CA GLN A 78 -7.01 -14.96 5.18
C GLN A 78 -7.96 -15.97 4.52
N VAL A 79 -9.26 -15.73 4.48
CA VAL A 79 -10.26 -16.71 4.03
C VAL A 79 -10.50 -16.70 2.51
N ARG A 80 -10.05 -15.67 1.77
CA ARG A 80 -10.30 -15.54 0.32
C ARG A 80 -9.00 -15.27 -0.44
N TYR A 81 -8.70 -16.04 -1.48
CA TYR A 81 -7.50 -16.08 -2.37
C TYR A 81 -6.83 -14.76 -2.84
N LEU A 82 -7.27 -13.58 -2.39
CA LEU A 82 -6.71 -12.25 -2.65
C LEU A 82 -5.78 -11.73 -1.53
N ILE A 83 -5.38 -12.58 -0.59
CA ILE A 83 -4.72 -12.18 0.65
C ILE A 83 -3.35 -11.58 0.44
N SER A 84 -2.49 -12.18 -0.38
CA SER A 84 -1.16 -11.62 -0.61
C SER A 84 -1.25 -10.19 -1.17
N ALA A 85 -2.26 -9.94 -1.99
CA ALA A 85 -2.59 -8.62 -2.50
C ALA A 85 -3.08 -7.68 -1.39
N LEU A 86 -4.09 -8.08 -0.63
CA LEU A 86 -4.70 -7.25 0.42
C LEU A 86 -3.75 -6.92 1.56
N VAL A 87 -2.89 -7.87 1.94
CA VAL A 87 -1.88 -7.66 2.98
C VAL A 87 -0.86 -6.65 2.51
N CYS A 88 -0.34 -6.83 1.30
CA CYS A 88 0.59 -5.88 0.68
C CYS A 88 -0.08 -4.51 0.48
N PHE A 89 -1.39 -4.47 0.18
CA PHE A 89 -2.16 -3.24 0.08
C PHE A 89 -2.29 -2.51 1.42
N LEU A 90 -2.76 -3.20 2.45
CA LEU A 90 -2.96 -2.63 3.79
C LEU A 90 -1.62 -2.17 4.38
N GLN A 91 -0.51 -2.83 4.05
CA GLN A 91 0.82 -2.44 4.52
C GLN A 91 1.39 -1.20 3.81
N ILE A 92 0.93 -0.89 2.59
CA ILE A 92 1.34 0.31 1.85
C ILE A 92 0.44 1.51 2.17
N PHE A 93 -0.83 1.27 2.50
CA PHE A 93 -1.86 2.32 2.58
C PHE A 93 -2.40 2.62 3.98
N LEU A 94 -2.09 1.82 5.00
CA LEU A 94 -2.37 2.12 6.42
C LEU A 94 -1.09 2.62 7.09
#